data_AF-A0A6S7LSP5-F1
#
_entry.id   AF-A0A6S7LSP5-F1
#
_cell.length_a   1.000
_cell.length_b   1.000
_cell.length_c   1.000
_cell.angle_alpha   90.00
_cell.angle_beta   90.00
_cell.angle_gamma   90.00
#
_symmetry.space_group_name_H-M   'P 1'
#
loop_
_entity.id
_entity.type
_entity.pdbx_description
1 polymer ?
#
loop_
_entity_poly.entity_id
_entity_poly.type
_entity_poly.pdbx_seq_one_letter_code
_entity_poly.pdbx_strand_id
1 'polypeptide(L)'
;MDAQNNLLVKFAVDITTSAPVKSGSDSAEAEVESIQNWSEANQMTLDLSKREMVVHCGSMKPLPAPIVGIERKSWLKLLGVTFQENPCCWDLHIDDLLSKASGRTCTY
;
A
#
# COMPACT_ATOMS: atom_id res chain seq x y z
N MET A 1 25.63 23.36 24.80
CA MET A 1 25.20 22.08 24.19
C MET A 1 24.13 21.53 25.10
N ASP A 2 22.86 21.52 24.68
CA ASP A 2 21.80 20.81 25.41
C ASP A 2 20.84 20.18 24.41
N ALA A 3 21.22 18.98 23.97
CA ALA A 3 20.42 18.08 23.16
C ALA A 3 19.56 17.14 24.04
N GLN A 4 19.17 17.58 25.24
CA GLN A 4 18.72 16.68 26.31
C GLN A 4 17.21 16.52 26.51
N ASN A 5 16.33 17.06 25.66
CA ASN A 5 14.87 16.86 25.83
C ASN A 5 14.06 16.70 24.53
N ASN A 6 14.62 16.06 23.51
CA ASN A 6 13.84 15.72 22.30
C ASN A 6 13.62 14.20 22.23
N LEU A 7 12.45 13.75 22.72
CA LEU A 7 11.99 12.38 22.54
C LEU A 7 11.24 12.27 21.21
N LEU A 8 11.88 11.69 20.19
CA LEU A 8 11.25 11.36 18.92
C LEU A 8 10.73 9.92 18.98
N VAL A 9 9.41 9.74 18.98
CA VAL A 9 8.77 8.41 18.90
C VAL A 9 8.08 8.28 17.55
N LYS A 10 8.58 7.38 16.69
CA LYS A 10 8.04 7.10 15.36
C LYS A 10 7.32 5.75 15.38
N PHE A 11 6.01 5.76 15.14
CA PHE A 11 5.16 4.57 15.30
C PHE A 11 4.90 3.77 14.01
N ALA A 12 5.28 4.26 12.83
CA ALA A 12 5.14 3.54 11.56
C ALA A 12 6.19 3.97 10.53
N VAL A 13 6.54 3.05 9.63
CA VAL A 13 7.44 3.29 8.48
C VAL A 13 6.67 3.20 7.15
N ASP A 14 5.49 2.58 7.16
CA ASP A 14 4.67 2.38 5.96
C ASP A 14 3.66 3.53 5.79
N ILE A 15 3.53 4.01 4.56
CA ILE A 15 2.52 4.99 4.14
C ILE A 15 1.64 4.32 3.09
N THR A 16 0.32 4.42 3.25
CA THR A 16 -0.65 3.92 2.27
C THR A 16 -1.60 5.04 1.90
N THR A 17 -1.80 5.24 0.60
CA THR A 17 -2.66 6.28 0.07
C THR A 17 -3.74 5.65 -0.80
N SER A 18 -4.99 6.02 -0.55
CA SER A 18 -6.14 5.58 -1.34
C SER A 18 -6.78 6.79 -2.02
N ALA A 19 -6.74 6.83 -3.34
CA ALA A 19 -7.37 7.88 -4.13
C ALA A 19 -8.61 7.31 -4.87
N PRO A 20 -9.78 7.96 -4.78
CA PRO A 20 -10.93 7.55 -5.56
C PRO A 20 -10.75 7.91 -7.03
N VAL A 21 -10.87 6.93 -7.92
CA VAL A 21 -10.85 7.17 -9.38
C VAL A 21 -12.21 7.75 -9.81
N LYS A 22 -12.25 9.06 -10.08
CA LYS A 22 -13.45 9.76 -10.58
C LYS A 22 -13.47 9.74 -12.11
N SER A 23 -14.66 9.84 -12.71
CA SER A 23 -14.80 9.91 -14.17
C SER A 23 -13.99 11.08 -14.74
N GLY A 24 -12.90 10.78 -15.46
CA GLY A 24 -12.10 11.77 -16.18
C GLY A 24 -10.97 12.44 -15.40
N SER A 25 -10.75 12.07 -14.13
CA SER A 25 -9.58 12.52 -13.36
C SER A 25 -9.08 11.41 -12.45
N ASP A 26 -7.90 10.88 -12.77
CA ASP A 26 -7.12 10.09 -11.82
C ASP A 26 -6.20 11.04 -11.04
N SER A 27 -6.40 11.18 -9.73
CA SER A 27 -5.56 12.01 -8.86
C SER A 27 -4.44 11.23 -8.20
N ALA A 28 -4.34 9.91 -8.42
CA ALA A 28 -3.38 9.06 -7.74
C ALA A 28 -1.93 9.47 -8.01
N GLU A 29 -1.62 9.89 -9.25
CA GLU A 29 -0.29 10.39 -9.62
C GLU A 29 0.08 11.67 -8.86
N ALA A 30 -0.85 12.63 -8.76
CA ALA A 30 -0.63 13.88 -8.03
C ALA A 30 -0.47 13.66 -6.51
N GLU A 31 -1.21 12.71 -5.93
CA GLU A 31 -1.06 12.31 -4.53
C GLU A 31 0.32 11.68 -4.27
N VAL A 32 0.77 10.81 -5.18
CA VAL A 32 2.10 10.19 -5.12
C VAL A 32 3.21 11.24 -5.21
N GLU A 33 3.07 12.23 -6.09
CA GLU A 33 4.01 13.35 -6.21
C GLU A 33 4.01 14.20 -4.93
N SER A 34 2.84 14.50 -4.37
CA SER A 34 2.72 15.24 -3.11
C SER A 34 3.45 14.56 -1.96
N ILE A 35 3.33 13.23 -1.85
CA ILE A 35 4.01 12.44 -0.81
C ILE A 35 5.53 12.43 -1.03
N GLN A 36 5.99 12.38 -2.27
CA GLN A 36 7.42 12.50 -2.59
C GLN A 36 7.95 13.86 -2.17
N ASN A 37 7.30 14.94 -2.58
CA ASN A 37 7.68 16.31 -2.21
C ASN A 37 7.68 16.51 -0.69
N TRP A 38 6.67 15.99 0.02
CA TRP A 38 6.63 16.03 1.47
C TRP A 38 7.76 15.21 2.10
N SER A 39 8.07 14.03 1.58
CA SER A 39 9.15 13.19 2.10
C SER A 39 10.51 13.86 1.95
N GLU A 40 10.78 14.49 0.81
CA GLU A 40 12.01 15.25 0.55
C GLU A 40 12.12 16.45 1.49
N ALA A 41 11.03 17.21 1.65
CA ALA A 41 10.96 18.34 2.56
C ALA A 41 11.21 17.96 4.04
N ASN A 42 10.84 16.74 4.43
CA ASN A 42 11.02 16.22 5.78
C ASN A 42 12.23 15.29 5.94
N GLN A 43 13.16 15.28 4.96
CA GLN A 43 14.37 14.45 4.98
C GLN A 43 14.10 12.95 5.19
N MET A 44 12.97 12.46 4.69
CA MET A 44 12.60 11.05 4.71
C MET A 44 12.99 10.38 3.40
N THR A 45 13.62 9.21 3.49
CA THR A 45 13.90 8.37 2.34
C THR A 45 12.70 7.45 2.10
N LEU A 46 12.04 7.61 0.95
CA LEU A 46 11.05 6.66 0.48
C LEU A 46 11.75 5.50 -0.22
N ASP A 47 11.37 4.26 0.11
CA ASP A 47 11.75 3.11 -0.69
C ASP A 47 11.08 3.22 -2.08
N LEU A 48 11.86 2.94 -3.11
CA LEU A 48 11.44 2.99 -4.51
C LEU A 48 10.60 1.79 -4.92
N SER A 49 10.49 0.76 -4.08
CA SER A 49 9.62 -0.41 -4.31
C SER A 49 8.13 -0.10 -4.07
N LYS A 50 7.68 1.03 -4.61
CA LYS A 50 6.29 1.49 -4.59
C LYS A 50 5.43 0.53 -5.40
N ARG A 51 4.29 0.15 -4.82
CA ARG A 51 3.32 -0.75 -5.46
C ARG A 51 1.96 -0.08 -5.46
N GLU A 52 1.26 -0.17 -6.58
CA GLU A 52 -0.12 0.26 -6.70
C GLU A 52 -1.03 -0.95 -6.91
N MET A 53 -2.29 -0.82 -6.50
CA MET A 53 -3.35 -1.76 -6.80
C MET A 53 -4.64 -0.99 -7.02
N VAL A 54 -5.35 -1.37 -8.08
CA VAL A 54 -6.65 -0.79 -8.42
C VAL A 54 -7.72 -1.78 -7.99
N VAL A 55 -8.66 -1.33 -7.15
CA VAL A 55 -9.81 -2.14 -6.75
C VAL A 55 -11.00 -1.74 -7.60
N HIS A 56 -11.56 -2.71 -8.34
CA HIS A 56 -12.80 -2.51 -9.07
C HIS A 56 -13.98 -2.96 -8.20
N CYS A 57 -14.95 -2.08 -7.94
CA CYS A 57 -16.17 -2.45 -7.26
C CYS A 57 -17.37 -2.05 -8.11
N GLY A 58 -17.89 -2.99 -8.91
CA GLY A 58 -19.12 -2.82 -9.69
C GLY A 58 -19.06 -1.80 -10.84
N SER A 59 -17.89 -1.24 -11.18
CA SER A 59 -17.74 -0.31 -12.30
C SER A 59 -17.32 -1.03 -13.59
N MET A 60 -18.00 -0.77 -14.71
CA MET A 60 -17.57 -1.19 -16.05
C MET A 60 -16.57 -0.22 -16.71
N LYS A 61 -16.01 0.72 -15.94
CA LYS A 61 -15.08 1.71 -16.48
C LYS A 61 -13.74 1.04 -16.78
N PRO A 62 -13.02 1.50 -17.83
CA PRO A 62 -11.68 1.02 -18.11
C PRO A 62 -10.75 1.34 -16.92
N LEU A 63 -9.73 0.51 -16.73
CA LEU A 63 -8.72 0.74 -15.70
C LEU A 63 -8.00 2.07 -15.94
N PRO A 64 -7.63 2.80 -14.88
CA PRO A 64 -6.77 3.97 -15.01
C PRO A 64 -5.41 3.57 -15.58
N ALA A 65 -4.67 4.53 -16.14
CA ALA A 65 -3.30 4.26 -16.60
C ALA A 65 -2.39 3.88 -15.42
N PRO A 66 -1.39 3.01 -15.61
CA PRO A 66 -0.34 2.77 -14.60
C PRO A 66 0.43 4.03 -14.26
N ILE A 67 0.79 4.21 -12.98
CA ILE A 67 1.62 5.34 -12.55
C ILE A 67 3.08 5.04 -12.92
N VAL A 68 3.77 6.00 -13.55
CA VAL A 68 5.15 5.82 -13.99
C VAL A 68 6.07 5.58 -12.79
N GLY A 69 6.84 4.48 -12.82
CA GLY A 69 7.78 4.13 -11.76
C GLY A 69 7.15 3.45 -10.54
N ILE A 70 5.85 3.11 -10.58
CA ILE A 70 5.17 2.30 -9.55
C ILE A 70 4.73 0.98 -10.17
N GLU A 71 5.02 -0.13 -9.49
CA GLU A 71 4.63 -1.47 -9.96
C GLU A 71 3.14 -1.71 -9.67
N ARG A 72 2.33 -1.91 -10.71
CA ARG A 72 0.93 -2.33 -10.55
C ARG A 72 0.82 -3.81 -10.23
N LYS A 73 0.17 -4.14 -9.11
CA LYS A 73 -0.09 -5.52 -8.67
C LYS A 73 -1.57 -5.83 -8.64
N SER A 74 -1.88 -7.10 -8.85
CA SER A 74 -3.23 -7.67 -8.66
C SER A 74 -3.56 -7.92 -7.18
N TRP A 75 -2.58 -7.81 -6.28
CA TRP A 75 -2.79 -7.96 -4.84
C TRP A 75 -1.79 -7.11 -4.04
N LEU A 76 -2.20 -6.68 -2.84
CA LEU A 76 -1.36 -5.97 -1.88
C LEU A 76 -1.62 -6.47 -0.47
N LYS A 77 -0.57 -6.53 0.33
CA LYS A 77 -0.68 -6.86 1.75
C LYS A 77 -0.55 -5.61 2.58
N LEU A 78 -1.59 -5.26 3.32
CA LEU A 78 -1.63 -4.10 4.21
C LEU A 78 -1.93 -4.58 5.63
N LEU A 79 -1.01 -4.30 6.56
CA LEU A 79 -1.13 -4.66 7.99
C LEU A 79 -1.49 -6.14 8.25
N GLY A 80 -1.02 -7.05 7.38
CA GLY A 80 -1.29 -8.49 7.49
C GLY A 80 -2.53 -8.99 6.77
N VAL A 81 -3.35 -8.10 6.21
CA VAL A 81 -4.50 -8.43 5.36
C VAL A 81 -4.07 -8.37 3.89
N THR A 82 -4.41 -9.40 3.12
CA THR A 82 -4.12 -9.46 1.68
C THR A 82 -5.35 -9.02 0.90
N PHE A 83 -5.25 -7.88 0.24
CA PHE A 83 -6.25 -7.36 -0.69
C PHE A 83 -5.95 -7.87 -2.10
N GLN A 84 -7.00 -8.14 -2.87
CA GLN A 84 -6.93 -8.59 -4.25
C GLN A 84 -7.73 -7.66 -5.16
N GLU A 85 -7.40 -7.64 -6.44
CA GLU A 85 -8.08 -6.88 -7.48
C GLU A 85 -9.58 -7.17 -7.51
N ASN A 86 -9.96 -8.45 -7.39
CA ASN A 86 -11.35 -8.87 -7.20
C ASN A 86 -11.68 -8.89 -5.69
N PRO A 87 -12.46 -7.92 -5.18
CA PRO A 87 -12.76 -7.81 -3.75
C PRO A 87 -13.64 -8.94 -3.20
N CYS A 88 -14.26 -9.74 -4.08
CA CYS A 88 -15.05 -10.91 -3.69
C CYS A 88 -14.20 -12.19 -3.61
N CYS A 89 -12.96 -12.16 -4.11
CA CYS A 89 -12.04 -13.30 -4.05
C CYS A 89 -11.09 -13.13 -2.87
N TRP A 90 -11.23 -13.98 -1.85
CA TRP A 90 -10.40 -13.94 -0.64
C TRP A 90 -9.39 -15.10 -0.56
N ASP A 91 -9.29 -15.92 -1.60
CA ASP A 91 -8.51 -17.17 -1.61
C ASP A 91 -7.06 -16.94 -1.19
N LEU A 92 -6.34 -15.97 -1.78
CA LEU A 92 -4.96 -15.65 -1.39
C LEU A 92 -4.82 -15.24 0.08
N HIS A 93 -5.81 -14.55 0.65
CA HIS A 93 -5.78 -14.18 2.07
C HIS A 93 -5.99 -15.40 2.95
N ILE A 94 -6.98 -16.23 2.61
CA ILE A 94 -7.31 -17.45 3.35
C ILE A 94 -6.17 -18.47 3.25
N ASP A 95 -5.56 -18.65 2.08
CA ASP A 95 -4.41 -19.55 1.89
C ASP A 95 -3.17 -19.07 2.65
N ASP A 96 -2.87 -17.76 2.65
CA ASP A 96 -1.79 -17.17 3.48
C ASP A 96 -2.08 -17.37 4.99
N LEU A 97 -3.35 -17.29 5.39
CA LEU A 97 -3.74 -17.52 6.78
C LEU A 97 -3.62 -19.00 7.18
N LEU A 98 -4.12 -19.92 6.35
CA LEU A 98 -4.09 -21.36 6.58
C LEU A 98 -2.67 -21.92 6.55
N SER A 99 -1.83 -21.47 5.62
CA SER A 99 -0.42 -21.87 5.55
C SER A 99 0.36 -21.46 6.81
N LYS A 100 0.15 -20.24 7.32
CA LYS A 100 0.73 -19.80 8.60
C LYS A 100 0.19 -20.60 9.79
N ALA A 101 -1.09 -20.96 9.78
CA ALA A 101 -1.68 -21.77 10.84
C ALA A 101 -1.09 -23.19 10.85
N SER A 102 -0.97 -23.81 9.67
CA SER A 102 -0.37 -25.13 9.48
C SER A 102 1.10 -25.18 9.91
N GLY A 103 1.87 -24.12 9.64
CA GLY A 103 3.26 -24.00 10.08
C GLY A 103 3.45 -23.92 11.61
N ARG A 104 2.40 -23.61 12.38
CA ARG A 104 2.45 -23.48 13.85
C ARG A 104 2.08 -24.75 14.60
N THR A 105 1.59 -25.78 13.90
CA THR A 105 1.19 -27.06 14.51
C THR A 105 2.30 -28.12 14.52
N CYS A 106 3.48 -27.84 13.97
CA CYS A 106 4.62 -28.75 13.98
C CYS A 106 5.71 -28.29 14.95
N THR A 107 5.43 -28.38 16.25
CA THR A 107 6.46 -28.45 17.30
C THR A 107 6.04 -29.52 18.31
N TYR A 108 6.57 -30.73 18.13
CA TYR A 108 6.64 -31.79 19.14
C TYR A 108 8.09 -32.26 19.20
#